data_AF-A0A0Q8IY49-F1
#
_entry.id   AF-A0A0Q8IY49-F1
#
_cell.length_a   1.000
_cell.length_b   1.000
_cell.length_c   1.000
_cell.angle_alpha   90.00
_cell.angle_beta   90.00
_cell.angle_gamma   90.00
#
_symmetry.space_group_name_H-M   'P 1'
#
loop_
_entity.id
_entity.type
_entity.pdbx_description
1 polymer ?
#
loop_
_entity_poly.entity_id
_entity_poly.type
_entity_poly.pdbx_seq_one_letter_code
_entity_poly.pdbx_strand_id
1 'polypeptide(L)'
;MDKRILLGCLSAAGMLLLFGIFTKYLGLDSRQAIQTGLGAIPLIDVFAALIAMGIGGAIARHAHFRWVALLLMVAMWSLTLFTIVSMAMPDSPLPMRTMAGALRYNALAIVLSLSAAFGGALLGERIMRRGKGFAVR
;
A
#
# COMPACT_ATOMS: atom_id res chain seq x y z
N MET A 1 11.11 20.89 1.67
CA MET A 1 10.35 19.67 1.99
C MET A 1 10.42 19.44 3.50
N ASP A 2 9.28 19.31 4.18
CA ASP A 2 9.23 19.23 5.65
C ASP A 2 9.79 17.90 6.17
N LYS A 3 10.65 17.95 7.19
CA LYS A 3 11.26 16.75 7.83
C LYS A 3 10.19 15.75 8.31
N ARG A 4 9.01 16.24 8.67
CA ARG A 4 7.87 15.42 9.12
C ARG A 4 7.29 14.56 8.00
N ILE A 5 7.25 15.07 6.76
CA ILE A 5 6.76 14.33 5.59
C ILE A 5 7.74 13.20 5.27
N LEU A 6 9.04 13.47 5.34
CA LEU A 6 10.09 12.45 5.19
C LEU A 6 9.97 11.33 6.22
N LEU A 7 9.78 11.68 7.50
CA LEU A 7 9.56 10.69 8.57
C LEU A 7 8.26 9.90 8.37
N GLY A 8 7.19 10.54 7.89
CA GLY A 8 5.95 9.86 7.51
C GLY A 8 6.15 8.86 6.37
N CYS A 9 6.95 9.21 5.37
CA CYS A 9 7.28 8.30 4.27
C CYS A 9 8.13 7.13 4.75
N LEU A 10 9.15 7.41 5.56
CA LEU A 10 10.06 6.40 6.09
C LEU A 10 9.32 5.40 6.97
N SER A 11 8.42 5.89 7.83
CA SER A 11 7.58 5.03 8.67
C SER A 11 6.58 4.21 7.85
N ALA A 12 5.90 4.81 6.86
CA ALA A 12 4.98 4.09 5.99
C ALA A 12 5.70 3.00 5.18
N ALA A 13 6.82 3.34 4.53
CA ALA A 13 7.61 2.39 3.77
C ALA A 13 8.20 1.28 4.66
N GLY A 14 8.72 1.65 5.84
CA GLY A 14 9.22 0.69 6.82
C GLY A 14 8.12 -0.25 7.31
N MET A 15 6.91 0.26 7.56
CA MET A 15 5.78 -0.56 7.99
C MET A 15 5.32 -1.51 6.88
N LEU A 16 5.24 -1.04 5.64
CA LEU A 16 4.93 -1.89 4.48
C LEU A 16 5.96 -3.02 4.33
N LEU A 17 7.24 -2.72 4.48
CA LEU A 17 8.31 -3.72 4.43
C LEU A 17 8.20 -4.72 5.57
N LEU A 18 7.96 -4.26 6.80
CA LEU A 18 7.77 -5.15 7.95
C LEU A 18 6.56 -6.07 7.75
N PHE A 19 5.44 -5.54 7.23
CA PHE A 19 4.28 -6.35 6.88
C PHE A 19 4.63 -7.39 5.82
N GLY A 20 5.30 -7.01 4.73
CA GLY A 20 5.68 -7.95 3.68
C GLY A 20 6.67 -9.03 4.15
N ILE A 21 7.61 -8.69 5.02
CA ILE A 21 8.51 -9.69 5.64
C ILE A 21 7.70 -10.64 6.52
N PHE A 22 6.80 -10.09 7.34
CA PHE A 22 5.99 -10.88 8.27
C PHE A 22 5.04 -11.83 7.51
N THR A 23 4.31 -11.36 6.50
CA THR A 23 3.42 -12.21 5.69
C THR A 23 4.20 -13.33 4.98
N LYS A 24 5.39 -13.03 4.48
CA LYS A 24 6.29 -14.01 3.87
C LYS A 24 6.79 -15.05 4.87
N TYR A 25 7.20 -14.63 6.07
CA TYR A 25 7.63 -15.55 7.14
C TYR A 25 6.51 -16.48 7.60
N LEU A 26 5.27 -16.00 7.65
CA LEU A 26 4.10 -16.81 7.99
C LEU A 26 3.55 -17.63 6.80
N GLY A 27 4.10 -17.49 5.60
CA GLY A 27 3.61 -18.18 4.40
C GLY A 27 2.20 -17.76 3.98
N LEU A 28 1.77 -16.55 4.34
CA LEU A 28 0.41 -16.05 4.11
C LEU A 28 0.20 -15.48 2.70
N ASP A 29 1.29 -15.16 1.97
CA ASP A 29 1.25 -14.55 0.63
C ASP A 29 0.44 -15.37 -0.40
N SER A 30 0.53 -16.70 -0.36
CA SER A 30 -0.04 -17.57 -1.40
C SER A 30 -1.41 -18.16 -1.04
N ARG A 31 -1.79 -18.18 0.24
CA ARG A 31 -3.00 -18.88 0.72
C ARG A 31 -4.22 -17.99 0.90
N GLN A 32 -4.04 -16.67 0.98
CA GLN A 32 -5.09 -15.73 1.37
C GLN A 32 -5.56 -14.79 0.24
N ALA A 33 -4.98 -14.93 -0.95
CA ALA A 33 -5.45 -14.19 -2.11
C ALA A 33 -6.83 -14.74 -2.53
N ILE A 34 -7.89 -13.99 -2.19
CA ILE A 34 -9.25 -14.37 -2.59
C ILE A 34 -9.31 -14.23 -4.10
N GLN A 35 -9.38 -15.37 -4.80
CA GLN A 35 -9.56 -15.39 -6.24
C GLN A 35 -11.00 -14.99 -6.55
N THR A 36 -11.18 -13.74 -6.97
CA THR A 36 -12.44 -13.31 -7.59
C THR A 36 -12.35 -13.55 -9.09
N GLY A 37 -13.49 -13.76 -9.77
CA GLY A 37 -13.53 -13.98 -11.22
C GLY A 37 -12.94 -12.83 -12.07
N LEU A 38 -12.53 -11.73 -11.43
CA LEU A 38 -11.91 -10.55 -12.04
C LEU A 38 -10.45 -10.32 -11.57
N GLY A 39 -9.90 -11.16 -10.70
CA GLY A 39 -8.54 -11.00 -10.16
C GLY A 39 -8.35 -11.48 -8.72
N ALA A 40 -7.11 -11.56 -8.28
CA ALA A 40 -6.77 -11.89 -6.89
C ALA A 40 -6.86 -10.64 -5.99
N ILE A 41 -7.56 -10.74 -4.86
CA ILE A 41 -7.62 -9.66 -3.86
C ILE A 41 -6.78 -10.05 -2.64
N PRO A 42 -5.60 -9.45 -2.44
CA PRO A 42 -4.79 -9.65 -1.24
C PRO A 42 -5.30 -8.76 -0.11
N LEU A 43 -6.30 -9.23 0.65
CA LEU A 43 -6.90 -8.45 1.74
C LEU A 43 -5.89 -7.97 2.78
N ILE A 44 -4.91 -8.83 3.10
CA ILE A 44 -3.88 -8.54 4.11
C ILE A 44 -3.03 -7.35 3.66
N ASP A 45 -2.62 -7.31 2.39
CA ASP A 45 -1.81 -6.21 1.85
C ASP A 45 -2.60 -4.90 1.78
N VAL A 46 -3.88 -4.97 1.44
CA VAL A 46 -4.78 -3.80 1.46
C VAL A 46 -4.90 -3.25 2.88
N PHE A 47 -5.05 -4.12 3.88
CA PHE A 47 -5.13 -3.73 5.29
C PHE A 47 -3.79 -3.22 5.83
N ALA A 48 -2.68 -3.84 5.44
CA ALA A 48 -1.33 -3.37 5.74
C ALA A 48 -1.09 -1.96 5.17
N ALA A 49 -1.52 -1.70 3.93
CA ALA A 49 -1.44 -0.38 3.31
C ALA A 49 -2.26 0.67 4.07
N LEU A 50 -3.48 0.32 4.53
CA LEU A 50 -4.30 1.19 5.38
C LEU A 50 -3.54 1.59 6.67
N ILE A 51 -2.99 0.60 7.38
CA ILE A 51 -2.29 0.82 8.65
C ILE A 51 -0.99 1.59 8.43
N ALA A 52 -0.18 1.18 7.47
CA ALA A 52 1.12 1.80 7.19
C ALA A 52 0.96 3.27 6.82
N MET A 53 0.00 3.60 5.95
CA MET A 53 -0.29 4.97 5.57
C MET A 53 -0.99 5.74 6.69
N GLY A 54 -1.77 5.07 7.53
CA GLY A 54 -2.31 5.64 8.78
C GLY A 54 -1.22 6.09 9.74
N ILE A 55 -0.23 5.22 10.00
CA ILE A 55 0.91 5.56 10.86
C ILE A 55 1.74 6.69 10.22
N GLY A 56 2.04 6.57 8.91
CA GLY A 56 2.76 7.61 8.18
C GLY A 56 2.06 8.97 8.20
N GLY A 57 0.73 8.99 8.03
CA GLY A 57 -0.10 10.19 8.09
C GLY A 57 -0.18 10.80 9.48
N ALA A 58 -0.25 9.95 10.52
CA ALA A 58 -0.22 10.38 11.91
C ALA A 58 1.13 11.00 12.30
N ILE A 59 2.24 10.51 11.74
CA ILE A 59 3.58 11.06 11.98
C ILE A 59 3.80 12.35 11.18
N ALA A 60 3.40 12.36 9.90
CA ALA A 60 3.54 13.51 9.02
C ALA A 60 2.69 14.70 9.49
N ARG A 61 1.48 14.44 10.01
CA ARG A 61 0.49 15.44 10.49
C ARG A 61 0.16 16.52 9.45
N HIS A 62 0.32 16.20 8.17
CA HIS A 62 0.21 17.18 7.08
C HIS A 62 -0.74 16.71 5.98
N ALA A 63 -1.59 17.63 5.50
CA ALA A 63 -2.64 17.33 4.51
C ALA A 63 -2.09 16.97 3.13
N HIS A 64 -0.81 17.24 2.88
CA HIS A 64 -0.13 16.87 1.64
C HIS A 64 0.32 15.41 1.65
N PHE A 65 0.43 14.78 2.83
CA PHE A 65 0.91 13.40 2.94
C PHE A 65 0.01 12.40 2.22
N ARG A 66 -1.31 12.64 2.13
CA ARG A 66 -2.23 11.77 1.37
C ARG A 66 -1.86 11.63 -0.11
N TRP A 67 -1.34 12.69 -0.72
CA TRP A 67 -0.88 12.66 -2.11
C TRP A 67 0.46 11.93 -2.23
N VAL A 68 1.34 12.10 -1.24
CA VAL A 68 2.60 11.38 -1.17
C VAL A 68 2.37 9.88 -0.95
N ALA A 69 1.39 9.51 -0.12
CA ALA A 69 0.97 8.13 0.11
C ALA A 69 0.44 7.47 -1.17
N LEU A 70 -0.39 8.19 -1.94
CA LEU A 70 -0.84 7.73 -3.25
C LEU A 70 0.33 7.55 -4.21
N LEU A 71 1.20 8.55 -4.34
CA LEU A 71 2.39 8.46 -5.20
C LEU A 71 3.28 7.28 -4.82
N LEU A 72 3.47 7.06 -3.52
CA LEU A 72 4.28 5.94 -3.01
C LEU A 72 3.64 4.59 -3.38
N MET A 73 2.33 4.44 -3.22
CA MET A 73 1.64 3.21 -3.62
C MET A 73 1.64 2.99 -5.13
N VAL A 74 1.47 4.04 -5.93
CA VAL A 74 1.58 3.94 -7.39
C VAL A 74 2.99 3.51 -7.78
N ALA A 75 4.02 4.10 -7.16
CA ALA A 75 5.42 3.72 -7.40
C ALA A 75 5.68 2.26 -7.00
N MET A 76 5.19 1.82 -5.84
CA MET A 76 5.32 0.44 -5.39
C MET A 76 4.62 -0.54 -6.34
N TRP A 77 3.37 -0.26 -6.74
CA TRP A 77 2.66 -1.11 -7.70
C TRP A 77 3.34 -1.15 -9.07
N SER A 78 3.85 -0.01 -9.55
CA SER A 78 4.59 0.05 -10.81
C SER A 78 5.84 -0.84 -10.74
N LEU A 79 6.58 -0.77 -9.62
CA LEU A 79 7.73 -1.61 -9.36
C LEU A 79 7.34 -3.09 -9.29
N THR A 80 6.26 -3.43 -8.57
CA THR A 80 5.75 -4.81 -8.44
C THR A 80 5.32 -5.39 -9.79
N LEU A 81 4.58 -4.63 -10.61
CA LEU A 81 4.17 -5.09 -11.93
C LEU A 81 5.38 -5.25 -12.85
N PHE A 82 6.34 -4.32 -12.78
CA PHE A 82 7.57 -4.41 -13.54
C PHE A 82 8.39 -5.66 -13.15
N THR A 83 8.54 -5.95 -11.86
CA THR A 83 9.27 -7.15 -11.41
C THR A 83 8.54 -8.43 -11.79
N ILE A 84 7.21 -8.49 -11.67
CA ILE A 84 6.40 -9.65 -12.11
C ILE A 84 6.63 -9.91 -13.60
N VAL A 85 6.52 -8.89 -14.45
CA VAL A 85 6.70 -9.03 -15.90
C VAL A 85 8.15 -9.39 -16.25
N SER A 86 9.13 -8.81 -15.54
CA SER A 86 10.56 -9.09 -15.77
C SER A 86 10.95 -10.51 -15.34
N MET A 87 10.25 -11.10 -14.37
CA MET A 87 10.46 -12.47 -13.91
C MET A 87 9.55 -13.49 -14.62
N ALA A 88 8.67 -13.06 -15.53
CA ALA A 88 7.76 -13.94 -16.23
C ALA A 88 8.55 -14.86 -17.18
N MET A 89 8.54 -16.15 -16.89
CA MET A 89 9.17 -17.18 -17.71
C MET A 89 8.21 -17.60 -18.85
N PRO A 90 8.71 -18.22 -19.93
CA PRO A 90 7.89 -18.69 -21.05
C PRO A 90 6.83 -19.76 -20.68
N ASP A 91 6.82 -20.28 -19.45
CA ASP A 91 5.77 -21.15 -18.89
C ASP A 91 4.82 -20.44 -17.92
N SER A 92 5.05 -19.16 -17.62
CA SER A 92 4.18 -18.39 -16.72
C SER A 92 2.79 -18.17 -17.33
N PRO A 93 1.72 -18.09 -16.51
CA PRO A 93 0.35 -17.93 -16.99
C PRO A 93 0.20 -16.68 -17.87
N LEU A 94 -0.57 -16.81 -18.97
CA LEU A 94 -0.81 -15.79 -20.00
C LEU A 94 -1.01 -14.35 -19.48
N PRO A 95 -1.81 -14.08 -18.42
CA PRO A 95 -2.01 -12.72 -17.93
C PRO A 95 -0.75 -12.07 -17.32
N MET A 96 0.24 -12.85 -16.87
CA MET A 96 1.46 -12.33 -16.23
C MET A 96 2.60 -12.02 -17.22
N ARG A 97 2.46 -12.38 -18.49
CA ARG A 97 3.50 -12.16 -19.51
C ARG A 97 3.53 -10.74 -20.09
N THR A 98 2.43 -9.99 -19.92
CA THR A 98 2.31 -8.64 -20.46
C THR A 98 1.93 -7.67 -19.36
N MET A 99 2.46 -6.46 -19.43
CA MET A 99 2.17 -5.43 -18.43
C MET A 99 0.67 -5.08 -18.39
N ALA A 100 0.00 -5.05 -19.55
CA ALA A 100 -1.44 -4.83 -19.62
C ALA A 100 -2.26 -5.96 -18.98
N GLY A 101 -1.85 -7.22 -19.18
CA GLY A 101 -2.47 -8.38 -18.56
C GLY A 101 -2.32 -8.37 -17.03
N ALA A 102 -1.12 -8.08 -16.54
CA ALA A 102 -0.83 -8.00 -15.12
C ALA A 102 -1.62 -6.85 -14.45
N LEU A 103 -1.75 -5.72 -15.14
CA LEU A 103 -2.50 -4.57 -14.66
C LEU A 103 -4.01 -4.86 -14.59
N ARG A 104 -4.57 -5.54 -15.60
CA ARG A 104 -5.98 -5.98 -15.59
C ARG A 104 -6.27 -6.99 -14.48
N TYR A 105 -5.40 -7.98 -14.32
CA TYR A 105 -5.56 -9.01 -13.30
C TYR A 105 -5.50 -8.44 -11.88
N ASN A 106 -4.67 -7.42 -11.65
CA ASN A 106 -4.49 -6.78 -10.35
C ASN A 106 -5.29 -5.47 -10.19
N ALA A 107 -6.13 -5.09 -11.15
CA ALA A 107 -6.79 -3.77 -11.16
C ALA A 107 -7.58 -3.51 -9.87
N LEU A 108 -8.33 -4.51 -9.40
CA LEU A 108 -9.09 -4.42 -8.15
C LEU A 108 -8.16 -4.26 -6.93
N ALA A 109 -7.08 -5.03 -6.87
CA ALA A 109 -6.10 -4.93 -5.79
C ALA A 109 -5.41 -3.56 -5.76
N ILE A 110 -5.06 -3.02 -6.93
CA ILE A 110 -4.49 -1.68 -7.09
C ILE A 110 -5.47 -0.63 -6.58
N VAL A 111 -6.73 -0.65 -7.04
CA VAL A 111 -7.74 0.34 -6.64
C VAL A 111 -8.03 0.26 -5.13
N LEU A 112 -8.18 -0.94 -4.59
CA LEU A 112 -8.45 -1.14 -3.16
C LEU A 112 -7.28 -0.67 -2.29
N SER A 113 -6.04 -1.02 -2.66
CA SER A 113 -4.85 -0.61 -1.92
C SER A 113 -4.57 0.88 -2.03
N LEU A 114 -4.82 1.53 -3.18
CA LEU A 114 -4.76 2.99 -3.31
C LEU A 114 -5.81 3.69 -2.45
N SER A 115 -7.05 3.18 -2.46
CA SER A 115 -8.14 3.70 -1.64
C SER A 115 -7.83 3.54 -0.15
N ALA A 116 -7.30 2.39 0.25
CA ALA A 116 -6.84 2.11 1.60
C ALA A 116 -5.69 3.02 2.00
N ALA A 117 -4.69 3.22 1.15
CA ALA A 117 -3.57 4.10 1.42
C ALA A 117 -4.02 5.56 1.63
N PHE A 118 -4.91 6.05 0.77
CA PHE A 118 -5.47 7.40 0.90
C PHE A 118 -6.33 7.53 2.16
N GLY A 119 -7.22 6.57 2.42
CA GLY A 119 -8.06 6.52 3.61
C GLY A 119 -7.22 6.45 4.89
N GLY A 120 -6.19 5.62 4.90
CA GLY A 120 -5.24 5.46 5.99
C GLY A 120 -4.54 6.77 6.29
N ALA A 121 -3.89 7.38 5.29
CA ALA A 121 -3.22 8.68 5.43
C ALA A 121 -4.15 9.76 6.01
N LEU A 122 -5.39 9.80 5.54
CA LEU A 122 -6.40 10.78 5.96
C LEU A 122 -6.88 10.52 7.40
N LEU A 123 -7.09 9.26 7.79
CA LEU A 123 -7.43 8.86 9.15
C LEU A 123 -6.30 9.18 10.13
N GLY A 124 -5.07 8.79 9.78
CA GLY A 124 -3.87 9.04 10.60
C GLY A 124 -3.65 10.52 10.86
N GLU A 125 -3.80 11.34 9.83
CA GLU A 125 -3.74 12.78 9.94
C GLU A 125 -4.83 13.34 10.88
N ARG A 126 -6.09 12.91 10.70
CA ARG A 126 -7.24 13.41 11.49
C ARG A 126 -7.13 13.05 12.96
N ILE A 127 -6.74 11.82 13.30
CA ILE A 127 -6.58 11.36 14.68
C ILE A 127 -5.56 12.24 15.41
N MET A 128 -4.42 12.48 14.78
CA MET A 128 -3.34 13.23 15.41
C MET A 128 -3.58 14.75 15.45
N ARG A 129 -4.33 15.30 14.49
CA ARG A 129 -4.78 16.69 14.54
C ARG A 129 -5.82 16.92 15.63
N ARG A 130 -6.77 15.98 15.83
CA ARG A 130 -7.76 16.05 16.93
C ARG A 130 -7.12 15.88 18.32
N GLY A 131 -6.07 15.07 18.45
CA GLY A 131 -5.33 14.91 19.70
C GLY A 131 -4.70 16.20 20.24
N LYS A 132 -4.42 17.19 19.39
CA LYS A 132 -3.97 18.53 19.83
C LYS A 132 -5.10 19.44 20.34
N GLY A 133 -6.36 19.12 20.05
CA GLY A 133 -7.54 19.87 20.54
C GLY A 133 -7.89 19.56 22.00
N PHE A 134 -7.35 18.49 22.59
CA PHE A 134 -7.59 18.09 23.98
C PHE A 134 -6.54 18.60 24.98
N ALA A 135 -5.53 19.34 24.52
CA ALA A 135 -4.48 19.89 25.38
C ALA A 135 -4.73 21.36 25.80
N VAL A 136 -5.90 21.91 25.49
CA VAL A 136 -6.31 23.24 25.94
C VAL A 136 -7.77 23.19 26.33
N ARG A 137 -8.03 22.82 27.59
CA ARG A 137 -9.15 23.31 28.39
C ARG A 137 -8.90 22.97 29.85
#